data_AF-A0A100YV37-F1
#
_entry.id   AF-A0A100YV37-F1
#
_cell.length_a   1.000
_cell.length_b   1.000
_cell.length_c   1.000
_cell.angle_alpha   90.00
_cell.angle_beta   90.00
_cell.angle_gamma   90.00
#
_symmetry.space_group_name_H-M   'P 1'
#
loop_
_entity.id
_entity.type
_entity.pdbx_description
1 polymer ?
#
loop_
_entity_poly.entity_id
_entity_poly.type
_entity_poly.pdbx_seq_one_letter_code
_entity_poly.pdbx_strand_id
1 'polypeptide(L)'
;MKVAMRRTVLVAVICFAVALVVSVVFLAWFNADPDTNITAILASLPLSYLYAVSSGLAAFSAGALVALAVGALAHLRMPNLPRMVFAALGWVMLGFLLLAPIIATLASSSAAIVFALVVYAAIKVPVVFAAFGLLLGLGFAERRDAQQ
;
A
#
# COMPACT_ATOMS: atom_id res chain seq x y z
N MET A 1 -19.83 19.56 4.77
CA MET A 1 -19.16 18.23 4.84
C MET A 1 -18.69 17.66 3.50
N LYS A 2 -19.37 17.90 2.36
CA LYS A 2 -18.98 17.38 1.02
C LYS A 2 -17.58 17.83 0.54
N VAL A 3 -17.16 19.05 0.89
CA VAL A 3 -15.86 19.64 0.49
C VAL A 3 -14.68 18.98 1.22
N ALA A 4 -14.82 18.70 2.52
CA ALA A 4 -13.78 18.03 3.31
C ALA A 4 -13.51 16.60 2.82
N MET A 5 -14.57 15.87 2.45
CA MET A 5 -14.46 14.51 1.93
C MET A 5 -13.80 14.47 0.54
N ARG A 6 -14.05 15.47 -0.32
CA ARG A 6 -13.31 15.61 -1.60
C ARG A 6 -11.82 15.87 -1.37
N ARG A 7 -11.47 16.69 -0.38
CA ARG A 7 -10.07 17.01 -0.07
C ARG A 7 -9.31 15.78 0.47
N THR A 8 -9.91 14.97 1.34
CA THR A 8 -9.28 13.74 1.85
C THR A 8 -9.05 12.70 0.76
N VAL A 9 -10.00 12.54 -0.17
CA VAL A 9 -9.84 11.62 -1.31
C VAL A 9 -8.74 12.10 -2.24
N LEU A 10 -8.69 13.40 -2.54
CA LEU A 10 -7.65 13.97 -3.39
C LEU A 10 -6.24 13.79 -2.78
N VAL A 11 -6.10 14.03 -1.47
CA VAL A 11 -4.84 13.77 -0.77
C VAL A 11 -4.45 12.29 -0.83
N ALA A 12 -5.41 11.37 -0.62
CA ALA A 12 -5.16 9.94 -0.74
C ALA A 12 -4.69 9.55 -2.15
N VAL A 13 -5.35 10.06 -3.19
CA VAL A 13 -4.94 9.86 -4.60
C VAL A 13 -3.51 10.33 -4.83
N ILE A 14 -3.17 11.55 -4.38
CA ILE A 14 -1.82 12.10 -4.53
C ILE A 14 -0.80 11.22 -3.80
N CYS A 15 -1.08 10.83 -2.55
CA CYS A 15 -0.17 9.97 -1.79
C CYS A 15 0.06 8.62 -2.46
N PHE A 16 -1.00 7.93 -2.91
CA PHE A 16 -0.86 6.64 -3.60
C PHE A 16 -0.20 6.78 -4.97
N ALA A 17 -0.46 7.86 -5.71
CA ALA A 17 0.20 8.13 -6.98
C ALA A 17 1.71 8.34 -6.77
N VAL A 18 2.11 9.15 -5.79
CA VAL A 18 3.52 9.37 -5.46
C VAL A 18 4.18 8.07 -5.00
N ALA A 19 3.54 7.33 -4.09
CA ALA A 19 4.06 6.04 -3.60
C ALA A 19 4.23 5.02 -4.75
N LEU A 20 3.27 4.95 -5.67
CA LEU A 20 3.36 4.10 -6.86
C LEU A 20 4.53 4.51 -7.75
N VAL A 21 4.63 5.80 -8.11
CA VAL A 21 5.69 6.30 -9.01
C VAL A 21 7.06 6.05 -8.41
N VAL A 22 7.27 6.41 -7.13
CA VAL A 22 8.56 6.18 -6.45
C VAL A 22 8.91 4.70 -6.42
N SER A 23 7.96 3.84 -6.09
CA SER A 23 8.18 2.39 -6.04
C SER A 23 8.52 1.81 -7.42
N VAL A 24 7.80 2.22 -8.47
CA VAL A 24 8.03 1.77 -9.84
C VAL A 24 9.37 2.25 -10.38
N VAL A 25 9.73 3.52 -10.15
CA VAL A 25 11.04 4.08 -10.54
C VAL A 25 12.17 3.32 -9.84
N PHE A 26 12.04 3.06 -8.55
CA PHE A 26 13.01 2.28 -7.79
C PHE A 26 13.13 0.84 -8.32
N LEU A 27 12.01 0.16 -8.56
CA LEU A 27 11.98 -1.19 -9.13
C LEU A 27 12.59 -1.23 -10.53
N ALA A 28 12.30 -0.24 -11.38
CA ALA A 28 12.86 -0.15 -12.72
C ALA A 28 14.38 0.06 -12.68
N TRP A 29 14.87 0.94 -11.80
CA TRP A 29 16.30 1.13 -11.55
C TRP A 29 16.95 -0.17 -11.06
N PHE A 30 16.39 -0.84 -10.05
CA PHE A 30 16.92 -2.10 -9.53
C PHE A 30 17.00 -3.19 -10.61
N ASN A 31 15.93 -3.37 -11.38
CA ASN A 31 15.87 -4.41 -12.42
C ASN A 31 16.70 -4.10 -13.67
N ALA A 32 17.20 -2.86 -13.84
CA ALA A 32 18.10 -2.53 -14.94
C ALA A 32 19.47 -3.20 -14.81
N ASP A 33 19.96 -3.35 -13.57
CA ASP A 33 21.21 -4.06 -13.26
C ASP A 33 21.16 -4.61 -11.81
N PRO A 34 20.53 -5.78 -11.59
CA PRO A 34 20.27 -6.29 -10.24
C PRO A 34 21.55 -6.60 -9.46
N ASP A 35 22.58 -7.09 -10.14
CA ASP A 35 23.83 -7.54 -9.52
C ASP A 35 24.67 -6.37 -9.02
N THR A 36 24.71 -5.28 -9.79
CA THR A 36 25.36 -4.04 -9.35
C THR A 36 24.53 -3.35 -8.27
N ASN A 37 23.21 -3.25 -8.47
CA ASN A 37 22.35 -2.45 -7.59
C ASN A 37 22.07 -3.10 -6.23
N ILE A 38 22.13 -4.43 -6.11
CA ILE A 38 21.99 -5.08 -4.80
C ILE A 38 23.10 -4.67 -3.84
N THR A 39 24.32 -4.43 -4.34
CA THR A 39 25.43 -3.96 -3.50
C THR A 39 25.18 -2.55 -2.96
N ALA A 40 24.64 -1.66 -3.78
CA ALA A 40 24.23 -0.32 -3.36
C ALA A 40 23.06 -0.35 -2.36
N ILE A 41 22.11 -1.27 -2.55
CA ILE A 41 20.99 -1.48 -1.62
C ILE A 41 21.51 -1.93 -0.25
N LEU A 42 22.41 -2.90 -0.21
CA LEU A 42 22.99 -3.43 1.03
C LEU A 42 23.87 -2.40 1.76
N ALA A 43 24.47 -1.46 1.02
CA ALA A 43 25.28 -0.39 1.59
C ALA A 43 24.46 0.75 2.23
N SER A 44 23.14 0.79 2.03
CA SER A 44 22.29 1.91 2.43
C SER A 44 20.98 1.45 3.08
N LEU A 45 20.82 1.76 4.37
CA LEU A 45 19.59 1.46 5.12
C LEU A 45 18.31 2.00 4.42
N PRO A 46 18.27 3.24 3.89
CA PRO A 46 17.13 3.73 3.12
C PRO A 46 16.82 2.90 1.86
N LEU A 47 17.83 2.48 1.11
CA LEU A 47 17.63 1.69 -0.12
C LEU A 47 17.19 0.26 0.22
N SER A 48 17.74 -0.32 1.29
CA SER A 48 17.30 -1.60 1.85
C SER A 48 15.83 -1.57 2.28
N TYR A 49 15.40 -0.50 2.94
CA TYR A 49 14.00 -0.30 3.30
C TYR A 49 13.11 -0.19 2.06
N LEU A 50 13.48 0.67 1.09
CA LEU A 50 12.75 0.82 -0.16
C LEU A 50 12.65 -0.51 -0.92
N TYR A 51 13.73 -1.28 -0.99
CA TYR A 51 13.73 -2.60 -1.61
C TYR A 51 12.73 -3.57 -0.96
N ALA A 52 12.65 -3.56 0.38
CA ALA A 52 11.75 -4.42 1.11
C ALA A 52 10.26 -4.09 0.89
N VAL A 53 9.91 -2.81 0.71
CA VAL A 53 8.49 -2.37 0.63
C VAL A 53 8.02 -2.10 -0.80
N SER A 54 8.90 -1.79 -1.75
CA SER A 54 8.51 -1.21 -3.05
C SER A 54 7.57 -2.09 -3.86
N SER A 55 7.77 -3.42 -3.90
CA SER A 55 6.88 -4.30 -4.67
C SER A 55 5.46 -4.35 -4.09
N GLY A 56 5.34 -4.50 -2.78
CA GLY A 56 4.06 -4.51 -2.07
C GLY A 56 3.38 -3.15 -2.12
N LEU A 57 4.16 -2.07 -1.97
CA LEU A 57 3.66 -0.69 -1.96
C LEU A 57 3.18 -0.26 -3.35
N ALA A 58 3.89 -0.65 -4.41
CA ALA A 58 3.44 -0.45 -5.79
C ALA A 58 2.11 -1.16 -6.04
N ALA A 59 2.02 -2.44 -5.69
CA ALA A 59 0.80 -3.22 -5.90
C ALA A 59 -0.40 -2.68 -5.08
N PHE A 60 -0.16 -2.35 -3.81
CA PHE A 60 -1.16 -1.72 -2.94
C PHE A 60 -1.65 -0.39 -3.51
N SER A 61 -0.72 0.48 -3.90
CA SER A 61 -1.04 1.81 -4.43
C SER A 61 -1.80 1.70 -5.76
N ALA A 62 -1.40 0.78 -6.64
CA ALA A 62 -2.12 0.50 -7.88
C ALA A 62 -3.56 0.04 -7.59
N GLY A 63 -3.74 -0.91 -6.66
CA GLY A 63 -5.06 -1.37 -6.24
C GLY A 63 -5.93 -0.24 -5.68
N ALA A 64 -5.37 0.60 -4.80
CA ALA A 64 -6.08 1.75 -4.24
C ALA A 64 -6.50 2.75 -5.31
N LEU A 65 -5.62 3.09 -6.24
CA LEU A 65 -5.92 4.01 -7.33
C LEU A 65 -6.98 3.45 -8.29
N VAL A 66 -6.94 2.15 -8.61
CA VAL A 66 -7.97 1.50 -9.43
C VAL A 66 -9.33 1.58 -8.75
N ALA A 67 -9.42 1.25 -7.45
CA ALA A 67 -10.69 1.36 -6.72
C ALA A 67 -11.20 2.81 -6.63
N LEU A 68 -10.30 3.79 -6.45
CA LEU A 68 -10.65 5.20 -6.45
C LEU A 68 -11.14 5.69 -7.82
N ALA A 69 -10.46 5.29 -8.90
CA ALA A 69 -10.84 5.63 -10.27
C ALA A 69 -12.18 4.99 -10.65
N VAL A 70 -12.37 3.70 -10.38
CA VAL A 70 -13.64 3.00 -10.60
C VAL A 70 -14.74 3.59 -9.72
N GLY A 71 -14.45 3.91 -8.46
CA GLY A 71 -15.38 4.58 -7.56
C GLY A 71 -15.86 5.93 -8.09
N ALA A 72 -14.96 6.72 -8.67
CA ALA A 72 -15.27 8.00 -9.27
C ALA A 72 -16.07 7.86 -10.57
N LEU A 73 -15.71 6.92 -11.45
CA LEU A 73 -16.36 6.69 -12.75
C LEU A 73 -17.73 6.02 -12.63
N ALA A 74 -17.89 5.08 -11.69
CA ALA A 74 -19.12 4.31 -11.52
C ALA A 74 -20.08 4.91 -10.49
N HIS A 75 -19.77 6.08 -9.91
CA HIS A 75 -20.53 6.72 -8.82
C HIS A 75 -20.91 5.73 -7.70
N LEU A 76 -19.96 4.87 -7.32
CA LEU A 76 -20.19 3.82 -6.32
C LEU A 76 -20.54 4.44 -4.97
N ARG A 77 -21.74 4.10 -4.48
CA ARG A 77 -22.22 4.49 -3.15
C ARG A 77 -22.25 3.29 -2.22
N MET A 78 -21.44 3.33 -1.17
CA MET A 78 -21.38 2.26 -0.18
C MET A 78 -22.03 2.64 1.16
N PRO A 79 -22.66 1.68 1.86
CA PRO A 79 -23.10 1.89 3.24
C PRO A 79 -21.91 2.15 4.18
N ASN A 80 -22.15 2.84 5.29
CA ASN A 80 -21.08 3.27 6.21
C ASN A 80 -20.27 2.12 6.81
N LEU A 81 -20.92 1.01 7.15
CA LEU A 81 -20.32 -0.12 7.84
C LEU A 81 -19.26 -0.85 6.97
N PRO A 82 -19.58 -1.34 5.75
CA PRO A 82 -18.56 -1.96 4.89
C PRO A 82 -17.46 -0.97 4.51
N ARG A 83 -17.80 0.31 4.32
CA ARG A 83 -16.80 1.35 4.03
C ARG A 83 -15.76 1.49 5.13
N MET A 84 -16.20 1.55 6.40
CA MET A 84 -15.28 1.61 7.55
C MET A 84 -14.43 0.35 7.68
N VAL A 85 -15.03 -0.83 7.48
CA VAL A 85 -14.32 -2.11 7.57
C VAL A 85 -13.24 -2.19 6.49
N PHE A 86 -13.55 -1.84 5.25
CA PHE A 86 -12.57 -1.86 4.17
C PHE A 86 -11.45 -0.84 4.35
N ALA A 87 -11.78 0.37 4.83
CA ALA A 87 -10.77 1.37 5.17
C ALA A 87 -9.86 0.86 6.30
N ALA A 88 -10.41 0.30 7.37
CA ALA A 88 -9.64 -0.22 8.49
C ALA A 88 -8.70 -1.35 8.07
N LEU A 89 -9.20 -2.34 7.32
CA LEU A 89 -8.38 -3.44 6.80
C LEU A 89 -7.25 -2.94 5.91
N GLY A 90 -7.54 -2.00 5.01
CA GLY A 90 -6.55 -1.41 4.13
C GLY A 90 -5.45 -0.65 4.89
N TRP A 91 -5.83 0.17 5.87
CA TRP A 91 -4.87 0.91 6.70
C TRP A 91 -4.01 0.01 7.58
N VAL A 92 -4.61 -1.02 8.16
CA VAL A 92 -3.89 -2.02 8.96
C VAL A 92 -2.85 -2.74 8.10
N MET A 93 -3.23 -3.19 6.90
CA MET A 93 -2.31 -3.87 6.00
C MET A 93 -1.19 -2.96 5.49
N LEU A 94 -1.51 -1.70 5.18
CA LEU A 94 -0.51 -0.69 4.82
C LEU A 94 0.46 -0.44 5.98
N GLY A 95 -0.05 -0.36 7.21
CA GLY A 95 0.76 -0.25 8.41
C GLY A 95 1.73 -1.43 8.53
N PHE A 96 1.23 -2.66 8.42
CA PHE A 96 2.08 -3.86 8.46
C PHE A 96 3.15 -3.86 7.37
N LEU A 97 2.80 -3.48 6.13
CA LEU A 97 3.76 -3.39 5.04
C LEU A 97 4.92 -2.45 5.37
N LEU A 98 4.61 -1.28 5.93
CA LEU A 98 5.61 -0.24 6.22
C LEU A 98 6.40 -0.53 7.50
N LEU A 99 5.79 -1.19 8.48
CA LEU A 99 6.42 -1.51 9.77
C LEU A 99 7.20 -2.83 9.76
N ALA A 100 6.86 -3.78 8.88
CA ALA A 100 7.49 -5.09 8.85
C ALA A 100 9.02 -5.06 8.69
N PRO A 101 9.62 -4.25 7.79
CA PRO A 101 11.07 -4.17 7.68
C PRO A 101 11.72 -3.62 8.96
N ILE A 102 11.06 -2.67 9.63
CA ILE A 102 11.55 -2.07 10.88
C ILE A 102 11.56 -3.11 11.99
N ILE A 103 10.46 -3.85 12.14
CA ILE A 103 10.32 -4.93 13.14
C ILE A 103 11.36 -6.03 12.85
N ALA A 104 11.56 -6.38 11.58
CA ALA A 104 12.57 -7.35 11.17
C ALA A 104 14.00 -6.95 11.58
N THR A 105 14.33 -5.67 11.46
CA THR A 105 15.67 -5.15 11.81
C THR A 105 15.91 -4.98 13.31
N LEU A 106 14.87 -4.73 14.11
CA LEU A 106 14.98 -4.46 15.54
C LEU A 106 14.86 -5.72 16.41
N ALA A 107 14.28 -6.78 15.88
CA ALA A 107 13.96 -7.94 16.68
C ALA A 107 15.13 -8.93 16.75
N SER A 108 15.60 -9.18 17.97
CA SER A 108 16.65 -10.15 18.31
C SER A 108 16.13 -11.59 18.51
N SER A 109 14.82 -11.78 18.43
CA SER A 109 14.13 -13.05 18.63
C SER A 109 13.97 -13.81 17.31
N SER A 110 14.30 -15.10 17.32
CA SER A 110 14.12 -16.02 16.19
C SER A 110 12.68 -16.05 15.65
N ALA A 111 11.68 -15.86 16.52
CA ALA A 111 10.27 -15.77 16.11
C ALA A 111 9.99 -14.53 15.23
N ALA A 112 10.67 -13.42 15.49
CA ALA A 112 10.51 -12.20 14.71
C ALA A 112 11.25 -12.26 13.37
N ILE A 113 12.36 -12.99 13.30
CA ILE A 113 13.05 -13.30 12.03
C ILE A 113 12.16 -14.18 11.15
N VAL A 114 11.53 -15.22 11.72
CA VAL A 114 10.57 -16.06 11.00
C VAL A 114 9.35 -15.24 10.55
N PHE A 115 8.80 -14.39 11.41
CA PHE A 115 7.72 -13.47 11.05
C PHE A 115 8.14 -12.54 9.91
N ALA A 116 9.33 -11.95 9.96
CA ALA A 116 9.87 -11.10 8.90
C ALA A 116 10.02 -11.85 7.57
N LEU A 117 10.52 -13.10 7.59
CA LEU A 117 10.62 -13.95 6.41
C LEU A 117 9.25 -14.30 5.82
N VAL A 118 8.27 -14.62 6.66
CA VAL A 118 6.89 -14.89 6.23
C VAL A 118 6.25 -13.64 5.62
N VAL A 119 6.44 -12.48 6.24
CA VAL A 119 5.96 -11.21 5.70
C VAL A 119 6.68 -10.85 4.41
N TYR A 120 7.99 -11.09 4.31
CA TYR A 120 8.75 -10.87 3.08
C TYR A 120 8.29 -11.78 1.94
N ALA A 121 8.01 -13.06 2.24
CA ALA A 121 7.39 -14.00 1.30
C ALA A 121 5.95 -13.58 0.91
N ALA A 122 5.18 -13.02 1.85
CA ALA A 122 3.85 -12.49 1.57
C ALA A 122 3.90 -11.20 0.72
N ILE A 123 4.90 -10.33 0.91
CA ILE A 123 5.17 -9.14 0.08
C ILE A 123 5.49 -9.53 -1.37
N LYS A 124 6.06 -10.72 -1.57
CA LYS A 124 6.26 -11.33 -2.89
C LYS A 124 4.97 -11.87 -3.53
N VAL A 125 3.81 -11.67 -2.91
CA VAL A 125 2.48 -11.92 -3.51
C VAL A 125 1.78 -10.57 -3.77
N PRO A 126 2.12 -9.86 -4.86
CA PRO A 126 1.62 -8.52 -5.14
C PRO A 126 0.09 -8.47 -5.23
N VAL A 127 -0.53 -9.58 -5.64
CA VAL A 127 -1.99 -9.72 -5.80
C VAL A 127 -2.72 -9.48 -4.47
N VAL A 128 -2.17 -9.97 -3.35
CA VAL A 128 -2.79 -9.79 -2.03
C VAL A 128 -2.76 -8.31 -1.62
N PHE A 129 -1.62 -7.65 -1.82
CA PHE A 129 -1.48 -6.22 -1.52
C PHE A 129 -2.36 -5.36 -2.43
N ALA A 130 -2.49 -5.71 -3.71
CA ALA A 130 -3.41 -5.04 -4.62
C ALA A 130 -4.87 -5.17 -4.16
N ALA A 131 -5.28 -6.36 -3.65
CA ALA A 131 -6.62 -6.55 -3.09
C ALA A 131 -6.87 -5.68 -1.86
N PHE A 132 -5.91 -5.58 -0.93
CA PHE A 132 -6.04 -4.68 0.23
C PHE A 132 -6.00 -3.20 -0.16
N GLY A 133 -5.23 -2.85 -1.20
CA GLY A 133 -5.27 -1.53 -1.82
C GLY A 133 -6.66 -1.20 -2.36
N LEU A 134 -7.27 -2.13 -3.12
CA LEU A 134 -8.64 -2.01 -3.61
C LEU A 134 -9.64 -1.80 -2.47
N LEU A 135 -9.55 -2.59 -1.39
CA LEU A 135 -10.39 -2.41 -0.20
C LEU A 135 -10.22 -1.00 0.38
N LEU A 136 -8.99 -0.52 0.53
CA LEU A 136 -8.76 0.84 1.03
C LEU A 136 -9.38 1.90 0.12
N GLY A 137 -9.20 1.78 -1.20
CA GLY A 137 -9.78 2.68 -2.19
C GLY A 137 -11.31 2.68 -2.15
N LEU A 138 -11.94 1.50 -1.98
CA LEU A 138 -13.38 1.37 -1.78
C LEU A 138 -13.83 1.98 -0.44
N GLY A 139 -12.98 1.95 0.59
CA GLY A 139 -13.17 2.64 1.86
C GLY A 139 -13.30 4.17 1.72
N PHE A 140 -12.86 4.73 0.59
CA PHE A 140 -13.02 6.15 0.27
C PHE A 140 -14.24 6.48 -0.60
N ALA A 141 -15.04 5.49 -0.99
CA ALA A 141 -16.23 5.69 -1.81
C ALA A 141 -17.27 6.63 -1.16
N GLU A 142 -18.11 7.25 -2.01
CA GLU A 142 -19.17 8.15 -1.55
C GLU A 142 -20.15 7.40 -0.63
N ARG A 143 -20.63 8.10 0.41
CA ARG A 143 -21.65 7.54 1.30
C ARG A 143 -22.91 7.30 0.50
N ARG A 144 -23.46 6.09 0.60
CA ARG A 144 -24.87 5.87 0.34
C ARG A 144 -25.62 6.49 1.51
N ASP A 145 -25.93 7.78 1.41
CA ASP A 145 -26.93 8.37 2.28
C ASP A 145 -28.21 7.57 2.02
N ALA A 146 -28.66 6.82 3.03
CA ALA A 146 -30.01 6.30 3.01
C ALA A 146 -30.89 7.55 2.90
N GLN A 147 -31.60 7.67 1.78
CA GLN A 147 -32.63 8.68 1.64
C GLN A 147 -33.55 8.55 2.87
N GLN A 148 -33.52 9.57 3.72
CA GLN A 148 -34.72 10.04 4.38
C GLN A 148 -35.65 10.59 3.30
#